data_AF-A0A3D5BPT0-F1
#
_entry.id   AF-A0A3D5BPT0-F1
#
_cell.length_a   1.000
_cell.length_b   1.000
_cell.length_c   1.000
_cell.angle_alpha   90.00
_cell.angle_beta   90.00
_cell.angle_gamma   90.00
#
_symmetry.space_group_name_H-M   'P 1'
#
loop_
_entity.id
_entity.type
_entity.pdbx_description
1 polymer ?
#
loop_
_entity_poly.entity_id
_entity_poly.type
_entity_poly.pdbx_seq_one_letter_code
_entity_poly.pdbx_strand_id
1 'polypeptide(L)' 'MESHSAEIMFFSPTGTTKTIVACIAEGLGVRPSFRDVTVACGCMDSRSDGEIAVIGVPVYAGRVPEPAAARLR' A
#
# COMPACT_ATOMS: atom_id res chain seq x y z
N MET A 1 -19.87 -16.66 -3.61
CA MET A 1 -18.52 -16.38 -3.08
C MET A 1 -18.49 -14.88 -2.85
N GLU A 2 -18.47 -14.48 -1.59
CA GLU A 2 -18.52 -13.06 -1.23
C GLU A 2 -17.21 -12.41 -1.71
N SER A 3 -17.33 -11.29 -2.40
CA SER A 3 -16.18 -10.63 -3.02
C SER A 3 -15.53 -9.72 -2.00
N HIS A 4 -14.64 -10.28 -1.18
CA HIS A 4 -13.80 -9.49 -0.28
C HIS A 4 -12.87 -8.59 -1.11
N SER A 5 -12.81 -7.31 -0.78
CA SER A 5 -11.98 -6.31 -1.47
C SER A 5 -10.81 -5.89 -0.59
N ALA A 6 -9.62 -5.73 -1.19
CA ALA A 6 -8.45 -5.23 -0.49
C ALA A 6 -7.87 -3.99 -1.15
N GLU A 7 -7.53 -2.99 -0.34
CA GLU A 7 -6.75 -1.85 -0.79
C GLU A 7 -5.28 -2.04 -0.41
N ILE A 8 -4.42 -1.99 -1.41
CA ILE A 8 -2.98 -2.16 -1.26
C ILE A 8 -2.31 -0.80 -1.48
N MET A 9 -1.82 -0.17 -0.41
CA MET A 9 -1.07 1.07 -0.48
C MET A 9 0.42 0.78 -0.30
N PHE A 10 1.29 1.38 -1.12
CA PHE A 10 2.74 1.15 -0.95
C PHE A 10 3.62 2.35 -1.31
N PHE A 11 4.69 2.52 -0.55
CA PHE A 11 5.82 3.37 -0.90
C PHE A 11 6.97 2.43 -1.32
N SER A 12 7.42 2.50 -2.57
CA SER A 12 8.39 1.54 -3.13
C SER A 12 9.40 2.17 -4.10
N PRO A 13 10.32 3.03 -3.64
CA PRO A 13 11.31 3.69 -4.50
C PRO A 13 12.16 2.75 -5.36
N THR A 14 12.45 1.54 -4.85
CA THR A 14 13.27 0.52 -5.53
C THR A 14 12.47 -0.69 -6.01
N GLY A 15 11.13 -0.64 -5.97
CA GLY A 15 10.26 -1.72 -6.45
C GLY A 15 10.05 -2.92 -5.50
N THR A 16 10.94 -3.18 -4.53
CA THR A 16 10.83 -4.37 -3.64
C THR A 16 9.53 -4.40 -2.85
N THR A 17 9.15 -3.28 -2.25
CA THR A 17 7.93 -3.19 -1.43
C THR A 17 6.68 -3.46 -2.26
N LYS A 18 6.61 -2.94 -3.49
CA LYS A 18 5.54 -3.21 -4.46
C LYS A 18 5.40 -4.71 -4.76
N THR A 19 6.53 -5.39 -5.00
CA THR A 19 6.52 -6.84 -5.26
C THR A 19 5.97 -7.62 -4.07
N ILE A 20 6.43 -7.30 -2.85
CA ILE A 20 5.98 -8.01 -1.64
C ILE A 20 4.48 -7.84 -1.41
N VAL A 21 3.96 -6.61 -1.50
CA VAL A 21 2.51 -6.38 -1.28
C VAL A 21 1.64 -7.00 -2.37
N ALA A 22 2.15 -7.13 -3.60
CA ALA A 22 1.46 -7.86 -4.67
C ALA A 22 1.34 -9.36 -4.34
N CYS A 23 2.42 -9.99 -3.88
CA CYS A 23 2.38 -11.39 -3.44
C CYS A 23 1.45 -11.59 -2.23
N ILE A 24 1.39 -10.63 -1.30
CA ILE A 24 0.43 -10.66 -0.19
C ILE A 24 -1.00 -10.61 -0.72
N ALA A 25 -1.29 -9.69 -1.65
CA ALA A 25 -2.62 -9.57 -2.25
C ALA A 25 -3.05 -10.84 -2.99
N GLU A 26 -2.13 -11.46 -3.73
CA GLU A 26 -2.36 -12.77 -4.37
C GLU A 26 -2.68 -13.85 -3.33
N GLY A 27 -1.93 -13.92 -2.23
CA GLY A 27 -2.15 -14.88 -1.15
C GLY A 27 -3.46 -14.68 -0.39
N LEU A 28 -4.01 -13.45 -0.39
CA LEU A 28 -5.31 -13.15 0.22
C LEU A 28 -6.50 -13.66 -0.62
N GLY A 29 -6.30 -14.00 -1.90
CA GLY A 29 -7.38 -14.50 -2.77
C GLY A 29 -8.49 -13.48 -3.06
N VAL A 30 -8.20 -12.19 -2.86
CA VAL A 30 -9.12 -11.05 -3.06
C VAL A 30 -8.77 -10.27 -4.32
N ARG A 31 -9.65 -9.37 -4.78
CA ARG A 31 -9.31 -8.42 -5.85
C ARG A 31 -8.66 -7.18 -5.24
N PRO A 32 -7.35 -6.95 -5.44
CA PRO A 32 -6.67 -5.79 -4.88
C PRO A 32 -6.88 -4.53 -5.74
N SER A 33 -7.04 -3.38 -5.09
CA SER A 33 -6.81 -2.07 -5.69
C SER A 33 -5.44 -1.54 -5.23
N PHE A 34 -4.54 -1.29 -6.17
CA PHE A 34 -3.18 -0.81 -5.86
C PHE A 34 -3.12 0.72 -5.86
N ARG A 35 -2.50 1.28 -4.83
CA ARG A 35 -2.24 2.70 -4.67
C ARG A 35 -0.74 2.93 -4.39
N ASP A 36 -0.05 3.49 -5.37
CA ASP A 36 1.36 3.85 -5.26
C ASP A 36 1.50 5.24 -4.64
N VAL A 37 2.15 5.32 -3.47
CA VAL A 37 2.41 6.58 -2.76
C VAL A 37 3.88 7.02 -2.86
N THR A 38 4.66 6.39 -3.74
CA THR A 38 6.10 6.66 -3.96
C THR A 38 6.34 8.03 -4.60
N VAL A 39 5.47 8.43 -5.53
CA VAL A 39 5.46 9.76 -6.15
C VAL A 39 4.33 10.58 -5.52
N ALA A 40 4.56 11.87 -5.28
CA ALA A 40 3.54 12.74 -4.70
C ALA A 40 2.29 12.77 -5.61
N CYS A 41 1.17 12.25 -5.12
CA CYS A 41 -0.10 12.29 -5.83
C CYS A 41 -1.20 12.81 -4.88
N GLY A 42 -1.38 14.13 -4.88
CA GLY A 42 -2.55 14.82 -4.33
C GLY A 42 -2.88 14.56 -2.85
N CYS A 43 -3.99 15.16 -2.42
CA CYS A 43 -4.62 14.82 -1.14
C CYS A 43 -5.14 13.38 -1.26
N MET A 44 -4.63 12.47 -0.42
CA MET A 44 -5.13 11.11 -0.38
C MET A 44 -6.40 11.08 0.44
N ASP A 45 -7.49 10.59 -0.15
CA ASP A 45 -8.68 10.24 0.61
C ASP A 45 -8.30 9.05 1.49
N SER A 46 -8.26 9.25 2.81
CA SER A 46 -7.81 8.27 3.81
C SER A 46 -8.82 7.13 4.02
N ARG A 47 -9.93 7.17 3.29
CA ARG A 47 -11.04 6.24 3.44
C ARG A 47 -10.86 5.06 2.50
N SER A 48 -10.48 3.92 3.09
CA SER A 48 -10.56 2.64 2.38
C SER A 48 -12.01 2.20 2.31
N ASP A 49 -12.51 1.95 1.10
CA ASP A 49 -13.79 1.27 0.86
C ASP A 49 -13.59 -0.27 0.82
N GLY A 50 -12.36 -0.74 1.07
CA GLY A 50 -12.00 -2.14 1.16
C GLY A 50 -12.20 -2.71 2.57
N GLU A 51 -12.46 -4.02 2.66
CA GLU A 51 -12.52 -4.73 3.94
C GLU A 51 -11.13 -4.95 4.56
N ILE A 52 -10.10 -5.03 3.71
CA ILE A 52 -8.71 -5.25 4.12
C ILE A 52 -7.81 -4.17 3.53
N ALA A 53 -7.02 -3.51 4.37
CA ALA A 53 -5.96 -2.61 3.91
C ALA A 53 -4.58 -3.22 4.16
N VAL A 54 -3.73 -3.26 3.13
CA VAL A 54 -2.32 -3.65 3.23
C VAL A 54 -1.46 -2.44 2.92
N ILE A 55 -0.60 -2.05 3.86
CA ILE A 55 0.29 -0.89 3.72
C ILE A 55 1.75 -1.37 3.71
N GLY A 56 2.41 -1.23 2.56
CA GLY A 56 3.81 -1.60 2.39
C GLY A 56 4.73 -0.38 2.42
N VAL A 57 5.67 -0.34 3.35
CA VAL A 57 6.68 0.73 3.44
C VAL A 57 8.05 0.14 3.78
N PRO A 58 9.13 0.49 3.05
CA PRO A 58 10.46 0.02 3.38
C PRO A 58 10.96 0.68 4.66
N VAL A 59 11.91 0.04 5.32
CA VAL A 59 12.63 0.63 6.46
C VAL A 59 13.90 1.29 5.93
N TYR A 60 14.01 2.61 6.06
CA TYR A 60 15.24 3.36 5.76
C TYR A 60 15.87 3.85 7.07
N ALA A 61 17.11 3.44 7.33
CA ALA A 61 17.84 3.78 8.56
C ALA A 61 17.04 3.52 9.86
N GLY A 62 16.30 2.40 9.90
CA GLY A 62 15.51 2.00 11.07
C GLY A 62 14.19 2.74 11.26
N ARG A 63 13.73 3.52 10.26
CA ARG A 63 12.47 4.26 10.33
C ARG A 63 11.63 4.13 9.06
N VAL A 64 10.37 4.52 9.18
CA VAL A 64 9.52 4.83 8.03
C VAL A 64 10.09 6.07 7.32
N PRO A 65 10.27 6.05 5.99
CA PRO A 65 10.69 7.21 5.22
C PRO A 65 9.72 8.37 5.43
N GLU A 66 10.26 9.56 5.67
CA GLU A 66 9.46 10.78 5.92
C GLU A 66 8.45 11.08 4.78
N PRO A 67 8.79 10.90 3.49
CA PRO A 67 7.82 11.06 2.42
C PRO A 67 6.64 10.06 2.50
N ALA A 68 6.90 8.84 2.97
CA ALA A 68 5.84 7.84 3.16
C ALA A 68 4.95 8.23 4.35
N ALA A 69 5.55 8.60 5.48
CA ALA A 69 4.83 9.03 6.68
C ALA A 69 3.95 10.26 6.41
N ALA A 70 4.44 11.23 5.63
CA ALA A 70 3.67 12.43 5.29
C ALA A 70 2.45 12.13 4.41
N ARG A 71 2.52 11.11 3.55
CA ARG A 71 1.47 10.75 2.59
C ARG A 71 0.44 9.75 3.13
N LEU A 72 0.78 9.06 4.23
CA LEU A 72 -0.06 8.06 4.90
C LEU A 72 -0.76 8.58 6.17
N ARG A 73 -0.55 9.85 6.53
CA ARG A 73 -1.26 10.54 7.61
C ARG A 73 -2.68 10.89 7.19
#